data_AF-A0A932GL45-F1
#
_entry.id   AF-A0A932GL45-F1
#
_cell.length_a   1.000
_cell.length_b   1.000
_cell.length_c   1.000
_cell.angle_alpha   90.00
_cell.angle_beta   90.00
_cell.angle_gamma   90.00
#
_symmetry.space_group_name_H-M   'P 1'
#
loop_
_entity.id
_entity.type
_entity.pdbx_description
1 polymer ?
#
loop_
_entity_poly.entity_id
_entity_poly.type
_entity_poly.pdbx_seq_one_letter_code
_entity_poly.pdbx_strand_id
1 'polypeptide(L)'
;MAGHETPLRPLRSLARLYGLETAYYDVIAHRRREASAEALLAVLQALGAPVEGLRDVPAAVRERRQQLWQRWCEPVLLAWDGGPADVRLRLPPDLADGKVACHLQLETGEVRRWTGDLSQRTSRKPVEVEGTRYAAARLSLPGGLPWGYHRLTVEIGGRAVESRLLAAPVRAFAPPDAT
;
A
#
# COMPACT_ATOMS: atom_id res chain seq x y z
N MET A 1 19.53 30.83 -15.96
CA MET A 1 19.10 29.50 -16.46
C MET A 1 18.51 28.67 -15.31
N ALA A 2 17.24 28.86 -14.96
CA ALA A 2 16.62 28.25 -13.77
C ALA A 2 15.16 27.79 -13.99
N GLY A 3 14.79 27.39 -15.22
CA GLY A 3 13.40 27.10 -15.60
C GLY A 3 13.04 25.63 -15.83
N HIS A 4 14.01 24.73 -15.97
CA HIS A 4 13.77 23.32 -16.38
C HIS A 4 13.73 22.30 -15.23
N GLU A 5 14.15 22.65 -14.01
CA GLU A 5 14.12 21.72 -12.87
C GLU A 5 12.75 21.65 -12.17
N THR A 6 11.94 22.70 -12.29
CA THR A 6 10.64 22.83 -11.62
C THR A 6 9.56 21.85 -12.11
N PRO A 7 9.38 21.56 -13.42
CA PRO A 7 8.35 20.63 -13.89
C PRO A 7 8.68 19.15 -13.65
N LEU A 8 9.96 18.80 -13.42
CA LEU A 8 10.38 17.43 -13.19
C LEU A 8 10.07 16.92 -11.78
N ARG A 9 10.00 17.82 -10.78
CA ARG A 9 9.70 17.43 -9.39
C ARG A 9 8.29 16.84 -9.23
N PRO A 10 7.22 17.45 -9.78
CA PRO A 10 5.89 16.84 -9.79
C PRO A 10 5.86 15.48 -10.49
N LEU A 11 6.53 15.36 -11.64
CA LEU A 11 6.56 14.11 -12.42
C LEU A 11 7.24 12.98 -11.63
N ARG A 12 8.39 13.26 -11.01
CA ARG A 12 9.06 12.32 -10.12
C ARG A 12 8.24 11.98 -8.88
N SER A 13 7.43 12.92 -8.39
CA SER A 13 6.53 12.68 -7.26
C SER A 13 5.39 11.75 -7.67
N LEU A 14 4.83 11.94 -8.87
CA LEU A 14 3.85 11.02 -9.47
C LEU A 14 4.44 9.63 -9.66
N ALA A 15 5.64 9.53 -10.25
CA ALA A 15 6.36 8.26 -10.41
C ALA A 15 6.45 7.47 -9.10
N ARG A 16 6.86 8.13 -8.00
CA ARG A 16 6.93 7.49 -6.67
C ARG A 16 5.58 7.03 -6.13
N LEU A 17 4.49 7.76 -6.41
CA LEU A 17 3.13 7.34 -6.04
C LEU A 17 2.65 6.09 -6.79
N TYR A 18 3.26 5.79 -7.94
CA TYR A 18 3.06 4.57 -8.71
C TYR A 18 4.11 3.49 -8.41
N GLY A 19 5.04 3.74 -7.47
CA GLY A 19 6.11 2.79 -7.15
C GLY A 19 7.24 2.73 -8.19
N LEU A 20 7.33 3.73 -9.07
CA LEU A 20 8.36 3.79 -10.10
C LEU A 20 9.63 4.44 -9.55
N GLU A 21 10.75 3.73 -9.68
CA GLU A 21 12.08 4.29 -9.42
C GLU A 21 12.46 5.28 -10.52
N THR A 22 12.96 6.45 -10.13
CA THR A 22 13.30 7.53 -11.07
C THR A 22 14.76 7.53 -11.49
N ALA A 23 15.55 6.59 -10.99
CA ALA A 23 16.97 6.46 -11.30
C ALA A 23 17.47 5.04 -10.98
N TYR A 24 18.51 4.58 -11.66
CA TYR A 24 19.12 3.27 -11.44
C TYR A 24 20.65 3.35 -11.57
N TYR A 25 21.36 2.32 -11.13
CA TYR A 25 22.80 2.18 -11.38
C TYR A 25 23.04 1.36 -12.64
N ASP A 26 23.74 1.98 -13.60
CA ASP A 26 24.13 1.37 -14.87
C ASP A 26 25.29 0.40 -14.64
N VAL A 27 25.08 -0.87 -14.99
CA VAL A 27 26.06 -1.95 -14.79
C VAL A 27 27.28 -1.85 -15.71
N ILE A 28 27.16 -1.17 -16.85
CA ILE A 28 28.26 -1.00 -17.80
C ILE A 28 29.07 0.25 -17.45
N ALA A 29 28.36 1.36 -17.23
CA ALA A 29 28.99 2.65 -16.96
C ALA A 29 29.32 2.88 -15.47
N HIS A 30 28.96 1.93 -14.59
CA HIS A 30 29.11 1.98 -13.12
C HIS A 30 28.68 3.33 -12.51
N ARG A 31 27.63 3.94 -13.05
CA ARG A 31 27.17 5.26 -12.62
C ARG A 31 25.66 5.32 -12.50
N ARG A 32 25.20 6.21 -11.62
CA ARG A 32 23.77 6.47 -11.45
C ARG A 32 23.21 7.21 -12.67
N ARG A 33 22.11 6.71 -13.22
CA ARG A 33 21.36 7.26 -14.35
C ARG A 33 20.00 7.73 -13.85
N GLU A 34 19.66 8.98 -14.14
CA GLU A 34 18.31 9.51 -13.94
C GLU A 34 17.44 9.15 -15.15
N ALA A 35 16.19 8.78 -14.90
CA ALA A 35 15.20 8.60 -15.96
C ALA A 35 14.86 9.96 -16.60
N SER A 36 14.71 9.97 -17.93
CA SER A 36 14.23 11.15 -18.65
C SER A 36 12.75 11.40 -18.39
N ALA A 37 12.27 12.61 -18.67
CA ALA A 37 10.86 12.96 -18.49
C ALA A 37 9.95 12.11 -19.38
N GLU A 38 10.40 11.88 -20.62
CA GLU A 38 9.70 11.10 -21.64
C GLU A 38 9.54 9.64 -21.19
N ALA A 39 10.62 9.04 -20.64
CA ALA A 39 10.57 7.67 -20.12
C ALA A 39 9.62 7.55 -18.92
N LEU A 40 9.67 8.51 -17.99
CA LEU A 40 8.77 8.53 -16.83
C LEU A 40 7.29 8.67 -17.27
N LEU A 41 7.00 9.56 -18.21
CA LEU A 41 5.64 9.73 -18.74
C LEU A 41 5.13 8.47 -19.43
N ALA A 42 5.93 7.85 -20.30
CA ALA A 42 5.55 6.65 -21.02
C ALA A 42 5.24 5.47 -20.07
N VAL A 43 6.08 5.26 -19.04
CA VAL A 43 5.82 4.20 -18.05
C VAL A 43 4.60 4.54 -17.19
N LEU A 44 4.43 5.80 -16.78
CA LEU A 44 3.24 6.22 -16.03
C LEU A 44 1.95 5.97 -16.81
N GLN A 45 1.92 6.27 -18.11
CA GLN A 45 0.80 5.94 -19.00
C GLN A 45 0.55 4.44 -19.06
N ALA A 46 1.60 3.63 -19.24
CA ALA A 46 1.48 2.17 -19.26
C ALA A 46 0.96 1.59 -17.94
N LEU A 47 1.26 2.24 -16.80
CA LEU A 47 0.72 1.90 -15.48
C LEU A 47 -0.69 2.46 -15.23
N GLY A 48 -1.31 3.12 -16.21
CA GLY A 48 -2.66 3.65 -16.15
C GLY A 48 -2.78 5.01 -15.47
N ALA A 49 -1.70 5.77 -15.33
CA ALA A 49 -1.79 7.13 -14.83
C ALA A 49 -2.46 8.05 -15.87
N PRO A 50 -3.37 8.95 -15.46
CA PRO A 50 -4.10 9.83 -16.36
C PRO A 50 -3.24 11.03 -16.78
N VAL A 51 -2.17 10.77 -17.54
CA VAL A 51 -1.24 11.79 -18.03
C VAL A 51 -1.01 11.61 -19.52
N GLU A 52 -1.33 12.61 -20.34
CA GLU A 52 -0.95 12.64 -21.76
C GLU A 52 0.34 13.44 -21.96
N GLY A 53 0.62 14.40 -21.07
CA GLY A 53 1.87 15.13 -21.00
C GLY A 53 2.12 15.81 -19.65
N LEU A 54 3.17 16.64 -19.59
CA LEU A 54 3.60 17.29 -18.34
C LEU A 54 2.53 18.19 -17.71
N ARG A 55 1.60 18.74 -18.50
CA ARG A 55 0.53 19.61 -18.02
C ARG A 55 -0.49 18.88 -17.12
N ASP A 56 -0.63 17.57 -17.29
CA ASP A 56 -1.62 16.75 -16.57
C ASP A 56 -1.09 16.26 -15.21
N VAL A 57 0.23 16.27 -15.05
CA VAL A 57 0.94 15.74 -13.87
C VAL A 57 0.43 16.32 -12.55
N PRO A 58 0.19 17.64 -12.38
CA PRO A 58 -0.32 18.16 -11.11
C PRO A 58 -1.68 17.59 -10.71
N ALA A 59 -2.58 17.41 -11.68
CA ALA A 59 -3.90 16.81 -11.44
C ALA A 59 -3.76 15.32 -11.10
N ALA A 60 -2.97 14.58 -11.86
CA ALA A 60 -2.71 13.16 -11.62
C ALA A 60 -2.07 12.88 -10.25
N VAL A 61 -1.19 13.78 -9.75
CA VAL A 61 -0.62 13.68 -8.39
C VAL A 61 -1.72 13.80 -7.33
N ARG A 62 -2.61 14.79 -7.46
CA ARG A 62 -3.71 15.01 -6.52
C ARG A 62 -4.66 13.82 -6.52
N GLU A 63 -5.11 13.41 -7.69
CA GLU A 63 -6.02 12.28 -7.86
C GLU A 63 -5.42 10.99 -7.30
N ARG A 64 -4.17 10.67 -7.64
CA ARG A 64 -3.52 9.45 -7.13
C ARG A 64 -3.36 9.46 -5.61
N ARG A 65 -3.01 10.60 -5.01
CA ARG A 65 -2.96 10.73 -3.54
C ARG A 65 -4.33 10.48 -2.93
N GLN A 66 -5.37 11.08 -3.48
CA GLN A 66 -6.74 10.88 -3.01
C GLN A 66 -7.17 9.41 -3.11
N GLN A 67 -6.95 8.77 -4.26
CA GLN A 67 -7.23 7.34 -4.46
C GLN A 67 -6.53 6.45 -3.41
N LEU A 68 -5.26 6.71 -3.11
CA LEU A 68 -4.49 5.94 -2.13
C LEU A 68 -5.04 6.11 -0.70
N TRP A 69 -5.49 7.31 -0.32
CA TRP A 69 -6.04 7.57 1.01
C TRP A 69 -7.50 7.14 1.16
N GLN A 70 -8.29 7.17 0.09
CA GLN A 70 -9.65 6.61 0.05
C GLN A 70 -9.66 5.08 0.11
N ARG A 71 -8.54 4.42 -0.22
CA ARG A 71 -8.36 2.99 -0.01
C ARG A 71 -8.13 2.71 1.48
N TRP A 72 -9.20 2.33 2.17
CA TRP A 72 -9.17 2.06 3.61
C TRP A 72 -8.30 0.88 4.00
N CYS A 73 -8.26 -0.18 3.19
CA CYS A 73 -7.41 -1.34 3.40
C CYS A 73 -6.72 -1.71 2.09
N GLU A 74 -5.46 -2.14 2.16
CA GLU A 74 -4.79 -2.68 0.97
C GLU A 74 -5.49 -3.97 0.50
N PRO A 75 -5.59 -4.21 -0.82
CA PRO A 75 -6.32 -5.35 -1.37
C PRO A 75 -5.65 -6.69 -1.08
N VAL A 76 -4.34 -6.68 -0.80
CA VAL A 76 -3.52 -7.85 -0.48
C VAL A 76 -2.64 -7.54 0.73
N LEU A 77 -2.56 -8.48 1.65
CA LEU A 77 -1.79 -8.46 2.89
C LEU A 77 -0.89 -9.70 2.95
N LEU A 78 0.24 -9.58 3.63
CA LEU A 78 1.19 -10.66 3.83
C LEU A 78 1.38 -10.93 5.33
N ALA A 79 1.34 -12.20 5.71
CA ALA A 79 1.73 -12.69 7.03
C ALA A 79 2.83 -13.73 6.86
N TRP A 80 3.93 -13.57 7.60
CA TRP A 80 5.11 -14.41 7.45
C TRP A 80 5.25 -15.37 8.63
N ASP A 81 5.49 -16.66 8.35
CA ASP A 81 5.80 -17.71 9.34
C ASP A 81 4.84 -17.76 10.56
N GLY A 82 3.56 -17.45 10.36
CA GLY A 82 2.58 -17.41 11.46
C GLY A 82 2.89 -16.36 12.53
N GLY A 83 3.87 -15.47 12.30
CA GLY A 83 4.25 -14.39 13.18
C GLY A 83 3.22 -13.27 13.27
N PRO A 84 3.43 -12.29 14.16
CA PRO A 84 2.53 -11.15 14.28
C PRO A 84 2.53 -10.34 12.98
N ALA A 85 1.34 -10.01 12.50
CA ALA A 85 1.12 -9.19 11.31
C ALA A 85 0.10 -8.09 11.59
N ASP A 86 0.26 -6.95 10.92
CA ASP A 86 -0.59 -5.79 11.07
C ASP A 86 -1.26 -5.43 9.74
N VAL A 87 -2.54 -5.09 9.81
CA VAL A 87 -3.27 -4.46 8.72
C VAL A 87 -3.20 -2.95 8.90
N ARG A 88 -2.64 -2.26 7.91
CA ARG A 88 -2.67 -0.79 7.87
C ARG A 88 -4.00 -0.34 7.30
N LEU A 89 -4.70 0.49 8.06
CA LEU A 89 -5.97 1.09 7.67
C LEU A 89 -5.81 2.61 7.50
N ARG A 90 -6.45 3.18 6.47
CA ARG A 90 -6.49 4.63 6.21
C ARG A 90 -7.94 5.09 6.33
N LEU A 91 -8.28 5.69 7.46
CA LEU A 91 -9.68 5.94 7.84
C LEU A 91 -9.90 7.42 8.14
N PRO A 92 -11.11 7.95 7.96
CA PRO A 92 -11.54 9.17 8.64
C PRO A 92 -11.21 9.09 10.16
N PRO A 93 -10.71 10.17 10.80
CA PRO A 93 -10.26 10.13 12.20
C PRO A 93 -11.30 9.63 13.20
N ASP A 94 -12.57 9.95 12.98
CA ASP A 94 -13.73 9.49 13.76
C ASP A 94 -13.96 7.97 13.69
N LEU A 95 -13.54 7.33 12.60
CA LEU A 95 -13.59 5.88 12.43
C LEU A 95 -12.27 5.18 12.81
N ALA A 96 -11.22 5.94 13.06
CA ALA A 96 -9.90 5.43 13.42
C ALA A 96 -9.70 5.30 14.94
N ASP A 97 -10.72 5.56 15.73
CA ASP A 97 -10.69 5.56 17.19
C ASP A 97 -11.84 4.72 17.75
N GLY A 98 -11.65 3.40 17.78
CA GLY A 98 -12.68 2.49 18.26
C GLY A 98 -12.42 1.02 17.98
N LYS A 99 -13.43 0.22 18.33
CA LYS A 99 -13.45 -1.23 18.13
C LYS A 99 -14.02 -1.57 16.75
N VAL A 100 -13.43 -2.55 16.08
CA VAL A 100 -13.86 -3.05 14.77
C VAL A 100 -14.06 -4.56 14.79
N ALA A 101 -15.13 -5.04 14.14
CA ALA A 101 -15.36 -6.48 14.01
C ALA A 101 -14.56 -7.05 12.85
N CYS A 102 -13.84 -8.14 13.09
CA CYS A 102 -12.94 -8.75 12.14
C CYS A 102 -13.33 -10.20 11.89
N HIS A 103 -13.29 -10.58 10.61
CA HIS A 103 -13.63 -11.90 10.12
C HIS A 103 -12.52 -12.38 9.20
N LEU A 104 -11.85 -13.48 9.57
CA LEU A 104 -10.84 -14.12 8.73
C LEU A 104 -11.34 -15.50 8.31
N GLN A 105 -11.58 -15.67 7.02
CA GLN A 105 -11.83 -16.97 6.41
C GLN A 105 -10.50 -17.56 5.95
N LEU A 106 -10.09 -18.66 6.56
CA LEU A 106 -8.92 -19.41 6.16
C LEU A 106 -9.18 -20.15 4.85
N GLU A 107 -8.10 -20.60 4.21
CA GLU A 107 -8.17 -21.38 2.96
C GLU A 107 -8.95 -22.69 3.16
N THR A 108 -8.83 -23.27 4.36
CA THR A 108 -9.55 -24.49 4.77
C THR A 108 -11.05 -24.28 4.94
N GLY A 109 -11.54 -23.04 4.91
CA GLY A 109 -12.92 -22.67 5.20
C GLY A 109 -13.22 -22.36 6.67
N GLU A 110 -12.27 -22.61 7.58
CA GLU A 110 -12.39 -22.18 8.99
C GLU A 110 -12.56 -20.65 9.07
N VAL A 111 -13.44 -20.19 9.95
CA VAL A 111 -13.67 -18.75 10.17
C VAL A 111 -13.24 -18.36 11.58
N ARG A 112 -12.25 -17.46 11.65
CA ARG A 112 -11.81 -16.83 12.90
C ARG A 112 -12.44 -15.45 13.03
N ARG A 113 -13.06 -15.16 14.18
CA ARG A 113 -13.69 -13.87 14.48
C ARG A 113 -13.03 -13.25 15.70
N TRP A 114 -12.79 -11.94 15.65
CA TRP A 114 -12.31 -11.19 16.80
C TRP A 114 -12.71 -9.71 16.69
N THR A 115 -12.58 -9.01 17.81
CA THR A 115 -12.73 -7.55 17.85
C THR A 115 -11.35 -6.92 17.94
N GLY A 116 -11.01 -6.07 16.97
CA GLY A 116 -9.79 -5.27 16.99
C GLY A 116 -10.02 -3.91 17.64
N ASP A 117 -9.01 -3.36 18.29
CA ASP A 117 -9.04 -2.00 18.86
C ASP A 117 -8.02 -1.12 18.11
N LEU A 118 -8.52 -0.08 17.44
CA LEU A 118 -7.70 0.86 16.67
C LEU A 118 -7.15 2.00 17.52
N SER A 119 -7.79 2.34 18.64
CA SER A 119 -7.50 3.54 19.45
C SER A 119 -6.02 3.63 19.90
N GLN A 120 -5.44 2.47 20.22
CA GLN A 120 -4.08 2.37 20.74
C GLN A 120 -3.01 2.48 19.66
N ARG A 121 -3.37 2.29 18.38
CA ARG A 121 -2.43 2.12 17.27
C ARG A 121 -2.74 3.01 16.07
N THR A 122 -3.41 4.13 16.33
CA THR A 122 -3.71 5.18 15.36
C THR A 122 -2.68 6.30 15.39
N SER A 123 -2.32 6.80 14.21
CA SER A 123 -1.38 7.91 14.05
C SER A 123 -1.91 9.18 14.72
N ARG A 124 -1.07 9.83 15.55
CA ARG A 124 -1.44 11.09 16.24
C ARG A 124 -1.59 12.30 15.32
N LYS A 125 -0.97 12.27 14.13
CA LYS A 125 -1.00 13.36 13.16
C LYS A 125 -1.83 12.94 11.94
N PRO A 126 -3.08 13.40 11.81
CA PRO A 126 -3.87 13.14 10.62
C PRO A 126 -3.26 13.81 9.39
N VAL A 127 -3.55 13.25 8.22
CA VAL A 127 -3.16 13.76 6.91
C VAL A 127 -4.39 14.30 6.21
N GLU A 128 -4.29 15.51 5.68
CA GLU A 128 -5.37 16.12 4.90
C GLU A 128 -5.09 15.94 3.40
N VAL A 129 -6.08 15.42 2.68
CA VAL A 129 -6.02 15.14 1.24
C VAL A 129 -7.33 15.58 0.62
N GLU A 130 -7.28 16.57 -0.27
CA GLU A 130 -8.45 17.11 -0.98
C GLU A 130 -9.59 17.48 -0.01
N GLY A 131 -9.26 18.19 1.08
CA GLY A 131 -10.22 18.64 2.09
C GLY A 131 -10.73 17.56 3.04
N THR A 132 -10.33 16.29 2.85
CA THR A 132 -10.70 15.19 3.75
C THR A 132 -9.52 14.83 4.64
N ARG A 133 -9.77 14.69 5.95
CA ARG A 133 -8.76 14.22 6.90
C ARG A 133 -8.79 12.71 7.00
N TYR A 134 -7.61 12.12 7.11
CA TYR A 134 -7.40 10.70 7.32
C TYR A 134 -6.39 10.46 8.44
N ALA A 135 -6.58 9.37 9.17
CA ALA A 135 -5.62 8.81 10.11
C ALA A 135 -5.20 7.42 9.64
N ALA A 136 -3.93 7.08 9.89
CA ALA A 136 -3.42 5.73 9.66
C ALA A 136 -3.54 4.93 10.96
N ALA A 137 -4.35 3.87 10.95
CA ALA A 137 -4.52 2.93 12.05
C ALA A 137 -3.85 1.59 11.75
N ARG A 138 -3.54 0.81 12.79
CA ARG A 138 -3.07 -0.57 12.65
C ARG A 138 -3.98 -1.53 13.40
N LEU A 139 -4.48 -2.52 12.69
CA LEU A 139 -5.23 -3.63 13.24
C LEU A 139 -4.31 -4.86 13.33
N SER A 140 -4.16 -5.43 14.52
CA SER A 140 -3.40 -6.67 14.71
C SER A 140 -4.17 -7.86 14.16
N LEU A 141 -3.49 -8.72 13.40
CA LEU A 141 -4.00 -10.03 12.98
C LEU A 141 -3.75 -11.09 14.08
N PRO A 142 -4.61 -12.12 14.17
CA PRO A 142 -4.31 -13.27 14.99
C PRO A 142 -3.05 -13.98 14.46
N GLY A 143 -2.14 -14.36 15.37
CA GLY A 143 -0.96 -15.16 15.02
C GLY A 143 -1.32 -16.62 14.70
N GLY A 144 -0.31 -17.39 14.29
CA GLY A 144 -0.47 -18.82 13.99
C GLY A 144 -1.40 -19.06 12.79
N LEU A 145 -1.27 -18.23 11.76
CA LEU A 145 -1.95 -18.46 10.50
C LEU A 145 -1.25 -19.60 9.74
N PRO A 146 -1.98 -20.65 9.33
CA PRO A 146 -1.40 -21.66 8.45
C PRO A 146 -0.99 -21.01 7.13
N TRP A 147 0.04 -21.53 6.46
CA TRP A 147 0.38 -21.03 5.13
C TRP A 147 -0.80 -21.25 4.17
N GLY A 148 -1.02 -20.28 3.29
CA GLY A 148 -2.13 -20.33 2.33
C GLY A 148 -2.72 -18.97 1.98
N TYR A 149 -3.86 -19.03 1.28
CA TYR A 149 -4.60 -17.89 0.78
C TYR A 149 -5.89 -17.70 1.57
N HIS A 150 -5.98 -16.62 2.34
CA HIS A 150 -7.09 -16.33 3.23
C HIS A 150 -7.82 -15.05 2.79
N ARG A 151 -8.98 -14.81 3.40
CA ARG A 151 -9.76 -13.58 3.19
C ARG A 151 -10.07 -12.92 4.52
N LEU A 152 -9.61 -11.68 4.66
CA LEU A 152 -9.95 -10.81 5.78
C LEU A 152 -11.10 -9.88 5.38
N THR A 153 -12.09 -9.77 6.25
CA THR A 153 -13.12 -8.73 6.22
C THR A 153 -13.10 -7.96 7.54
N VAL A 154 -13.10 -6.63 7.46
CA VAL A 154 -13.17 -5.75 8.63
C VAL A 154 -14.39 -4.84 8.49
N GLU A 155 -15.23 -4.80 9.52
CA GLU A 155 -16.40 -3.91 9.57
C GLU A 155 -16.04 -2.61 10.28
N ILE A 156 -16.17 -1.49 9.58
CA ILE A 156 -15.75 -0.15 10.02
C ILE A 156 -16.83 0.85 9.63
N GLY A 157 -17.44 1.53 10.60
CA GLY A 157 -18.43 2.57 10.33
C GLY A 157 -19.63 2.12 9.48
N GLY A 158 -20.08 0.87 9.65
CA GLY A 158 -21.18 0.28 8.86
C GLY A 158 -20.78 -0.19 7.45
N ARG A 159 -19.49 -0.12 7.10
CA ARG A 159 -18.93 -0.63 5.83
C ARG A 159 -18.05 -1.84 6.08
N ALA A 160 -18.18 -2.86 5.24
CA ALA A 160 -17.20 -3.95 5.16
C ALA A 160 -16.06 -3.56 4.20
N VAL A 161 -14.81 -3.74 4.65
CA VAL A 161 -13.62 -3.67 3.81
C VAL A 161 -12.97 -5.05 3.74
N GLU A 162 -12.64 -5.49 2.54
CA GLU A 162 -12.06 -6.82 2.30
C GLU A 162 -10.61 -6.73 1.84
N SER A 163 -9.84 -7.76 2.20
CA SER A 163 -8.48 -7.97 1.72
C SER A 163 -8.14 -9.46 1.60
N ARG A 164 -7.27 -9.81 0.65
CA ARG A 164 -6.66 -11.13 0.56
C ARG A 164 -5.46 -11.19 1.49
N LEU A 165 -5.39 -12.18 2.35
CA LEU A 165 -4.27 -12.39 3.26
C LEU A 165 -3.49 -13.62 2.83
N LEU A 166 -2.24 -13.42 2.41
CA LEU A 166 -1.33 -14.48 1.99
C LEU A 166 -0.42 -14.79 3.18
N ALA A 167 -0.57 -15.98 3.75
CA ALA A 167 0.31 -16.50 4.77
C ALA A 167 1.39 -17.36 4.11
N ALA A 168 2.66 -17.01 4.29
CA ALA A 168 3.75 -17.62 3.54
C ALA A 168 5.00 -17.88 4.40
N PRO A 169 5.84 -18.87 4.03
CA PRO A 169 7.13 -19.06 4.64
C PRO A 169 8.09 -17.92 4.32
N VAL A 170 9.02 -17.58 5.23
CA VAL A 170 10.10 -16.61 4.90
C VAL A 170 11.20 -17.21 4.03
N ARG A 171 11.24 -18.54 3.91
CA ARG A 171 12.22 -19.27 3.08
C ARG A 171 11.52 -20.07 2.00
N ALA A 172 12.06 -20.00 0.79
CA ALA A 172 11.71 -20.94 -0.26
C ALA A 172 12.20 -22.35 0.12
N PHE A 173 11.60 -23.37 -0.51
CA PHE A 173 12.08 -24.73 -0.39
C PHE A 173 13.53 -24.83 -0.88
N ALA A 174 14.38 -25.47 -0.08
CA ALA A 174 15.69 -25.92 -0.47
C ALA A 174 15.71 -27.45 -0.37
N PRO A 175 16.15 -28.18 -1.40
CA PRO A 175 16.36 -29.61 -1.26
C PRO A 175 17.40 -29.86 -0.16
N PRO A 176 17.29 -30.96 0.60
CA PRO A 176 18.35 -31.35 1.52
C PRO A 176 19.66 -31.52 0.75
N ASP A 177 20.77 -31.12 1.35
CA ASP A 177 22.10 -31.33 0.77
C ASP A 177 22.27 -32.82 0.44
N ALA A 178 22.66 -33.11 -0.80
CA ALA A 178 22.92 -34.49 -1.22
C ALA A 178 24.15 -35.00 -0.46
N THR A 179 23.92 -35.97 0.44
CA THR A 179 24.96 -36.67 1.20
C THR A 179 25.88 -37.49 0.31
#